data_AF-A0A2S5M9K8-F1
#
_entry.id   AF-A0A2S5M9K8-F1
#
_cell.length_a   1.000
_cell.length_b   1.000
_cell.length_c   1.000
_cell.angle_alpha   90.00
_cell.angle_beta   90.00
_cell.angle_gamma   90.00
#
_symmetry.space_group_name_H-M   'P 1'
#
loop_
_entity.id
_entity.type
_entity.pdbx_description
1 polymer ?
#
loop_
_entity_poly.entity_id
_entity_poly.type
_entity_poly.pdbx_seq_one_letter_code
_entity_poly.pdbx_strand_id
1 'polypeptide(L)'
;MPRRRTHAKATRSRMVCIRMTDDDYALKAAQAKELGLTVSGLCESLVLTGKVDMSARPSYRAMDPALFTELRRIGNNVNQIAHATNSNLPTDVMFAWRSVNNLMSALLSDELLSQRLATLRAKIAAHDSPPPQARDVFQRSVRVHPARRPEDFP
;
A
#
# COMPACT_ATOMS: atom_id res chain seq x y z
N MET A 1 14.37 -5.52 -21.65
CA MET A 1 14.57 -4.16 -21.10
C MET A 1 15.97 -4.06 -20.49
N PRO A 2 16.75 -3.01 -20.78
CA PRO A 2 18.08 -2.84 -20.20
C PRO A 2 17.98 -2.43 -18.73
N ARG A 3 18.74 -3.11 -17.85
CA ARG A 3 18.74 -2.91 -16.40
C ARG A 3 19.32 -1.53 -16.07
N ARG A 4 18.60 -0.71 -15.31
CA ARG A 4 19.00 0.66 -14.91
C ARG A 4 20.38 0.61 -14.23
N ARG A 5 21.35 1.39 -14.75
CA ARG A 5 22.69 1.50 -14.15
C ARG A 5 22.59 2.10 -12.76
N THR A 6 23.22 1.46 -11.77
CA THR A 6 23.20 1.89 -10.35
C THR A 6 24.03 3.16 -10.11
N HIS A 7 24.94 3.54 -11.00
CA HIS A 7 25.81 4.72 -10.82
C HIS A 7 25.81 5.64 -12.06
N ALA A 8 25.68 6.95 -11.80
CA ALA A 8 25.54 8.00 -12.80
C ALA A 8 26.87 8.63 -13.27
N LYS A 9 27.99 8.37 -12.59
CA LYS A 9 29.33 8.88 -12.93
C LYS A 9 30.25 7.72 -13.36
N ALA A 10 31.23 8.07 -14.19
CA ALA A 10 32.17 7.23 -14.96
C ALA A 10 32.52 5.82 -14.43
N THR A 11 32.89 4.93 -15.35
CA THR A 11 33.30 3.55 -15.08
C THR A 11 34.41 3.48 -14.02
N ARG A 12 34.21 2.66 -12.97
CA ARG A 12 35.22 2.39 -11.94
C ARG A 12 36.33 1.51 -12.53
N SER A 13 37.48 2.10 -12.81
CA SER A 13 38.63 1.43 -13.44
C SER A 13 39.73 0.99 -12.47
N ARG A 14 39.64 1.38 -11.19
CA ARG A 14 40.65 1.07 -10.16
C ARG A 14 40.07 0.13 -9.10
N MET A 15 40.88 -0.83 -8.66
CA MET A 15 40.51 -1.84 -7.66
C MET A 15 41.32 -1.65 -6.38
N VAL A 16 40.65 -1.76 -5.24
CA VAL A 16 41.27 -1.81 -3.91
C VAL A 16 41.02 -3.21 -3.36
N CYS A 17 42.08 -3.92 -2.98
CA CYS A 17 42.00 -5.25 -2.40
C CYS A 17 42.19 -5.17 -0.88
N ILE A 18 41.23 -5.68 -0.12
CA ILE A 18 41.27 -5.75 1.34
C ILE A 18 41.39 -7.23 1.70
N ARG A 19 42.50 -7.61 2.36
CA ARG A 19 42.64 -8.95 2.94
C ARG A 19 41.92 -8.99 4.27
N MET A 20 41.13 -10.03 4.48
CA MET A 20 40.36 -10.24 5.71
C MET A 20 40.38 -11.73 6.06
N THR A 21 40.13 -12.03 7.33
CA THR A 21 39.89 -13.39 7.79
C THR A 21 38.51 -13.87 7.33
N ASP A 22 38.27 -15.18 7.36
CA ASP A 22 36.96 -15.73 6.98
C ASP A 22 35.84 -15.23 7.91
N ASP A 23 36.14 -15.09 9.20
CA ASP A 23 35.20 -14.59 10.20
C ASP A 23 34.82 -13.12 9.96
N ASP A 24 35.80 -12.28 9.65
CA ASP A 24 35.57 -10.88 9.31
C ASP A 24 34.75 -10.74 8.03
N TYR A 25 35.03 -11.58 7.03
CA TYR A 25 34.26 -11.61 5.79
C TYR A 25 32.80 -12.00 6.07
N ALA A 26 32.56 -13.05 6.87
CA ALA A 26 31.23 -13.50 7.23
C ALA A 26 30.44 -12.41 7.96
N LEU A 27 31.07 -11.71 8.91
CA LEU A 27 30.46 -10.59 9.62
C LEU A 27 30.06 -9.46 8.67
N LYS A 28 30.95 -9.07 7.74
CA LYS A 28 30.66 -8.03 6.76
C LYS A 28 29.61 -8.45 5.73
N ALA A 29 29.57 -9.72 5.38
CA ALA A 29 28.55 -10.28 4.50
C ALA A 29 27.15 -10.22 5.14
N ALA A 30 27.04 -10.53 6.43
CA ALA A 30 25.80 -10.40 7.18
C ALA A 30 25.33 -8.93 7.25
N GLN A 31 26.23 -8.01 7.61
CA GLN A 31 25.93 -6.57 7.65
C GLN A 31 25.49 -6.02 6.28
N ALA A 32 26.16 -6.44 5.21
CA ALA A 32 25.78 -6.03 3.85
C ALA A 32 24.38 -6.53 3.49
N LYS A 33 24.03 -7.76 3.88
CA LYS A 33 22.71 -8.35 3.64
C LYS A 33 21.61 -7.60 4.40
N GLU A 34 21.84 -7.25 5.65
CA GLU A 34 20.88 -6.47 6.47
C GLU A 34 20.60 -5.10 5.86
N LEU A 35 21.64 -4.44 5.35
CA LEU A 35 21.52 -3.14 4.67
C LEU A 35 21.07 -3.25 3.20
N GLY A 36 20.96 -4.47 2.68
CA GLY A 36 20.60 -4.75 1.30
C GLY A 36 21.61 -4.21 0.27
N LEU A 37 22.88 -4.19 0.66
CA LEU A 37 24.04 -3.81 -0.15
C LEU A 37 24.85 -5.06 -0.54
N THR A 38 25.71 -4.93 -1.55
CA THR A 38 26.76 -5.93 -1.79
C THR A 38 27.91 -5.70 -0.82
N VAL A 39 28.70 -6.74 -0.52
CA VAL A 39 29.89 -6.61 0.35
C VAL A 39 30.83 -5.53 -0.19
N SER A 40 31.08 -5.51 -1.50
CA SER A 40 31.90 -4.47 -2.14
C SER A 40 31.30 -3.07 -2.00
N GLY A 41 29.97 -2.92 -2.08
CA GLY A 41 29.31 -1.63 -1.89
C GLY A 41 29.36 -1.14 -0.44
N LEU A 42 29.25 -2.06 0.53
CA LEU A 42 29.44 -1.75 1.94
C LEU A 42 30.88 -1.31 2.22
N CYS A 43 31.88 -2.08 1.76
CA CYS A 43 33.29 -1.73 1.92
C CYS A 43 33.65 -0.40 1.25
N GLU A 44 33.12 -0.14 0.04
CA GLU A 44 33.33 1.13 -0.63
C GLU A 44 32.74 2.29 0.18
N SER A 45 31.50 2.16 0.67
CA SER A 45 30.90 3.19 1.52
C SER A 45 31.76 3.43 2.77
N LEU A 46 32.18 2.37 3.45
CA LEU A 46 33.04 2.49 4.63
C LEU A 46 34.36 3.23 4.32
N VAL A 47 34.99 2.94 3.17
CA VAL A 47 36.24 3.59 2.76
C VAL A 47 36.04 5.04 2.35
N LEU A 48 34.97 5.38 1.63
CA LEU A 48 34.75 6.72 1.09
C LEU A 48 34.14 7.70 2.09
N THR A 49 33.23 7.24 2.95
CA THR A 49 32.48 8.14 3.85
C THR A 49 32.89 8.00 5.31
N GLY A 50 33.61 6.94 5.70
CA GLY A 50 34.01 6.68 7.10
C GLY A 50 32.85 6.49 8.08
N LYS A 51 31.61 6.60 7.59
CA LYS A 51 30.34 6.44 8.29
C LYS A 51 29.39 5.72 7.35
N VAL A 52 28.87 4.59 7.78
CA VAL A 52 27.71 3.99 7.14
C VAL A 52 26.52 4.70 7.72
N ASP A 53 25.94 5.63 6.96
CA ASP A 53 24.60 6.11 7.28
C ASP A 53 23.67 4.90 7.18
N MET A 54 23.35 4.34 8.34
CA MET A 54 22.22 3.45 8.53
C MET A 54 20.96 4.28 8.34
N SER A 55 20.74 4.76 7.11
CA SER A 55 19.39 5.08 6.67
C SER A 55 18.65 3.76 6.80
N ALA A 56 17.87 3.64 7.87
CA ALA A 56 16.91 2.58 8.00
C ALA A 56 16.16 2.60 6.68
N ARG A 57 16.38 1.57 5.85
CA ARG A 57 15.49 1.36 4.70
C ARG A 57 14.10 1.50 5.29
N PRO A 58 13.20 2.31 4.70
CA PRO A 58 11.80 2.20 5.06
C PRO A 58 11.54 0.70 4.98
N SER A 59 11.16 0.10 6.11
CA SER A 59 10.85 -1.30 6.18
C SER A 59 9.66 -1.48 5.26
N TYR A 60 9.94 -1.70 3.97
CA TYR A 60 8.94 -2.11 3.02
C TYR A 60 8.54 -3.47 3.55
N ARG A 61 7.49 -3.47 4.37
CA ARG A 61 6.70 -4.66 4.58
C ARG A 61 6.49 -5.22 3.19
N ALA A 62 6.91 -6.46 2.97
CA ALA A 62 6.67 -7.14 1.71
C ALA A 62 5.18 -6.95 1.42
N MET A 63 4.90 -6.12 0.39
CA MET A 63 3.54 -5.81 0.01
C MET A 63 2.86 -7.14 -0.30
N ASP A 64 1.63 -7.32 0.18
CA ASP A 64 0.88 -8.56 -0.02
C ASP A 64 0.98 -8.99 -1.50
N PRO A 65 1.50 -10.19 -1.81
CA PRO A 65 1.60 -10.70 -3.18
C PRO A 65 0.27 -10.66 -3.94
N ALA A 66 -0.87 -10.76 -3.22
CA ALA A 66 -2.19 -10.60 -3.80
C ALA A 66 -2.40 -9.17 -4.33
N LEU A 67 -2.05 -8.15 -3.52
CA LEU A 67 -2.14 -6.75 -3.91
C LEU A 67 -1.23 -6.43 -5.10
N PHE A 68 -0.03 -7.00 -5.16
CA PHE A 68 0.87 -6.83 -6.30
C PHE A 68 0.30 -7.44 -7.58
N THR A 69 -0.38 -8.59 -7.47
CA THR A 69 -1.03 -9.26 -8.59
C THR A 69 -2.18 -8.42 -9.14
N GLU A 70 -2.99 -7.83 -8.26
CA GLU A 70 -4.07 -6.94 -8.65
C GLU A 70 -3.56 -5.64 -9.27
N LEU A 71 -2.53 -5.02 -8.70
CA LEU A 71 -1.88 -3.83 -9.29
C LEU A 71 -1.31 -4.14 -10.69
N ARG A 72 -0.76 -5.33 -10.89
CA ARG A 72 -0.28 -5.77 -12.20
C ARG A 72 -1.41 -5.94 -13.21
N ARG A 73 -2.55 -6.50 -12.79
CA ARG A 73 -3.75 -6.62 -13.64
C ARG A 73 -4.29 -5.23 -14.03
N ILE A 74 -4.40 -4.32 -13.06
CA ILE A 74 -4.81 -2.94 -13.30
C ILE A 74 -3.87 -2.25 -14.29
N GLY A 75 -2.56 -2.35 -14.08
CA GLY A 75 -1.56 -1.77 -14.98
C GLY A 75 -1.62 -2.32 -16.41
N ASN A 76 -1.84 -3.63 -16.56
CA ASN A 76 -2.01 -4.26 -17.87
C ASN A 76 -3.27 -3.74 -18.59
N ASN A 77 -4.39 -3.59 -17.88
CA ASN A 77 -5.63 -3.09 -18.44
C ASN A 77 -5.49 -1.63 -18.90
N VAL A 78 -4.82 -0.79 -18.09
CA VAL A 78 -4.52 0.59 -18.47
C VAL A 78 -3.62 0.64 -19.70
N ASN A 79 -2.61 -0.23 -19.78
CA ASN A 79 -1.73 -0.29 -20.94
C ASN A 79 -2.47 -0.75 -22.21
N GLN A 80 -3.42 -1.69 -22.08
CA GLN A 80 -4.28 -2.11 -23.19
C GLN A 80 -5.21 -0.99 -23.65
N ILE A 81 -5.79 -0.21 -22.74
CA ILE A 81 -6.60 0.96 -23.08
C ILE A 81 -5.74 2.00 -23.78
N ALA A 82 -4.54 2.29 -23.27
CA ALA A 82 -3.60 3.22 -23.87
C ALA A 82 -3.19 2.79 -25.29
N HIS A 83 -2.93 1.49 -25.48
CA HIS A 83 -2.68 0.95 -26.81
C HIS A 83 -3.93 1.06 -27.70
N ALA A 84 -5.12 0.73 -27.22
CA ALA A 84 -6.35 0.84 -28.00
C ALA A 84 -6.66 2.30 -28.39
N THR A 85 -6.38 3.27 -27.51
CA THR A 85 -6.51 4.70 -27.82
C THR A 85 -5.44 5.19 -28.80
N ASN A 86 -4.20 4.70 -28.67
CA ASN A 86 -3.10 5.09 -29.55
C ASN A 86 -3.15 4.41 -30.92
N SER A 87 -3.90 3.32 -31.05
CA SER A 87 -3.98 2.52 -32.28
C SER A 87 -5.07 3.00 -33.25
N ASN A 88 -5.72 4.16 -33.01
CA ASN A 88 -6.87 4.61 -33.80
C ASN A 88 -7.87 3.48 -34.06
N LEU A 89 -8.36 2.83 -32.99
CA LEU A 89 -9.49 1.93 -33.14
C LEU A 89 -10.64 2.70 -33.82
N PRO A 90 -11.34 2.10 -34.80
CA PRO A 90 -12.52 2.71 -35.38
C PRO A 90 -13.45 3.19 -34.27
N THR A 91 -13.95 4.41 -34.38
CA THR A 91 -14.77 5.10 -33.37
C THR A 91 -15.91 4.24 -32.83
N ASP A 92 -16.44 3.33 -33.65
CA ASP A 92 -17.46 2.34 -33.27
C ASP A 92 -17.02 1.36 -32.18
N VAL A 93 -15.78 0.87 -32.22
CA VAL A 93 -15.31 -0.13 -31.23
C VAL A 93 -15.05 0.56 -29.89
N MET A 94 -14.58 1.81 -29.91
CA MET A 94 -14.41 2.60 -28.70
C MET A 94 -15.75 2.97 -28.06
N PHE A 95 -16.77 3.26 -28.87
CA PHE A 95 -18.13 3.51 -28.40
C PHE A 95 -18.78 2.24 -27.83
N ALA A 96 -18.60 1.09 -28.51
CA ALA A 96 -19.07 -0.20 -28.03
C ALA A 96 -18.42 -0.57 -26.69
N TRP A 97 -17.10 -0.39 -26.55
CA TRP A 97 -16.40 -0.66 -25.29
C TRP A 97 -16.83 0.25 -24.14
N ARG A 98 -16.99 1.56 -24.40
CA ARG A 98 -17.54 2.50 -23.41
C ARG A 98 -18.95 2.12 -23.00
N SER A 99 -19.79 1.72 -23.94
CA SER A 99 -21.17 1.31 -23.68
C SER A 99 -21.23 0.04 -22.83
N VAL A 100 -20.42 -0.97 -23.15
CA VAL A 100 -20.29 -2.21 -22.37
C VAL A 100 -19.73 -1.94 -20.98
N ASN A 101 -18.69 -1.09 -20.87
CA ASN A 101 -18.09 -0.75 -19.59
C ASN A 101 -19.06 0.05 -18.69
N ASN A 102 -19.85 0.96 -19.28
CA ASN A 102 -20.87 1.70 -18.54
C ASN A 102 -22.00 0.77 -18.07
N LEU A 103 -22.41 -0.19 -18.91
CA LEU A 103 -23.45 -1.16 -18.57
C LEU A 103 -22.98 -2.14 -17.47
N MET A 104 -21.75 -2.67 -17.57
CA MET A 104 -21.16 -3.48 -16.49
C MET A 104 -21.05 -2.68 -15.19
N SER A 105 -20.61 -1.43 -15.26
CA SER A 105 -20.46 -0.58 -14.07
C SER A 105 -21.81 -0.30 -13.41
N ALA A 106 -22.85 -0.05 -14.21
CA ALA A 106 -24.21 0.13 -13.73
C ALA A 106 -24.76 -1.14 -13.07
N LEU A 107 -24.62 -2.31 -13.73
CA LEU A 107 -25.09 -3.59 -13.18
C LEU A 107 -24.37 -3.98 -11.89
N LEU A 108 -23.05 -3.76 -11.82
CA LEU A 108 -22.29 -4.01 -10.59
C LEU A 108 -22.69 -3.05 -9.46
N SER A 109 -22.98 -1.79 -9.78
CA SER A 109 -23.46 -0.83 -8.78
C SER A 109 -24.85 -1.18 -8.26
N ASP A 110 -25.74 -1.65 -9.13
CA ASP A 110 -27.08 -2.08 -8.77
C ASP A 110 -27.07 -3.35 -7.92
N GLU A 111 -26.22 -4.31 -8.28
CA GLU A 111 -26.03 -5.55 -7.51
C GLU A 111 -25.42 -5.28 -6.13
N LEU A 112 -24.48 -4.32 -6.02
CA LEU A 112 -23.95 -3.91 -4.72
C LEU A 112 -25.00 -3.20 -3.86
N LEU A 113 -25.88 -2.39 -4.48
CA LEU A 113 -26.99 -1.74 -3.79
C LEU A 113 -28.04 -2.77 -3.33
N SER A 114 -28.35 -3.77 -4.16
CA SER A 114 -29.30 -4.84 -3.83
C SER A 114 -28.80 -5.67 -2.63
N GLN A 115 -27.51 -6.01 -2.60
CA GLN A 115 -26.88 -6.69 -1.47
C GLN A 115 -26.87 -5.84 -0.18
N ARG A 116 -26.63 -4.53 -0.30
CA ARG A 116 -26.71 -3.60 0.83
C ARG A 116 -28.13 -3.47 1.37
N LEU A 117 -29.15 -3.43 0.51
CA LEU A 117 -30.55 -3.41 0.93
C LEU A 117 -30.98 -4.73 1.58
N ALA A 118 -30.54 -5.87 1.04
CA ALA A 118 -30.81 -7.17 1.63
C ALA A 118 -30.19 -7.31 3.03
N THR A 119 -28.94 -6.87 3.20
CA THR A 119 -28.28 -6.88 4.52
C THR A 119 -28.91 -5.90 5.51
N LEU A 120 -29.34 -4.73 5.07
CA LEU A 120 -30.10 -3.80 5.92
C LEU A 120 -31.46 -4.36 6.33
N ARG A 121 -32.20 -4.99 5.39
CA ARG A 121 -33.47 -5.68 5.70
C ARG A 121 -33.26 -6.82 6.70
N ALA A 122 -32.20 -7.61 6.54
CA ALA A 122 -31.84 -8.66 7.50
C ALA A 122 -31.49 -8.08 8.88
N LYS A 123 -30.81 -6.93 8.95
CA LYS A 123 -30.53 -6.22 10.21
C LYS A 123 -31.80 -5.65 10.87
N ILE A 124 -32.74 -5.13 10.09
CA ILE A 124 -34.02 -4.63 10.60
C ILE A 124 -34.85 -5.79 11.17
N ALA A 125 -34.91 -6.93 10.48
CA ALA A 125 -35.59 -8.14 10.98
C ALA A 125 -34.94 -8.72 12.25
N ALA A 126 -33.63 -8.56 12.43
CA ALA A 126 -32.93 -8.97 13.65
C ALA A 126 -33.09 -7.99 14.83
N HIS A 127 -33.65 -6.80 14.59
CA HIS A 127 -33.98 -5.81 15.62
C HIS A 127 -35.42 -5.97 16.14
N ASP A 128 -35.88 -7.21 16.33
CA ASP A 128 -36.99 -7.58 17.24
C ASP A 128 -36.56 -7.43 18.71
N SER A 129 -35.90 -6.33 19.03
CA SER A 129 -35.77 -5.88 20.41
C SER A 129 -37.13 -5.31 20.80
N PRO A 130 -37.76 -5.76 21.91
CA PRO A 130 -39.07 -5.24 22.29
C PRO A 130 -39.02 -3.71 22.39
N PRO A 131 -40.11 -3.00 22.04
CA PRO A 131 -40.15 -1.55 22.12
C PRO A 131 -39.68 -1.11 23.50
N PRO A 132 -38.92 0.01 23.60
CA PRO A 132 -38.35 0.44 24.87
C PRO A 132 -39.48 0.58 25.90
N GLN A 133 -39.55 -0.38 26.83
CA GLN A 133 -40.51 -0.33 27.91
C GLN A 133 -40.13 0.86 28.78
N ALA A 134 -41.08 1.77 29.00
CA ALA A 134 -40.92 2.81 30.00
C ALA A 134 -40.59 2.13 31.33
N ARG A 135 -39.36 2.28 31.80
CA ARG A 135 -38.94 1.75 33.09
C ARG A 135 -39.69 2.54 34.17
N ASP A 136 -40.50 1.85 34.98
CA ASP A 136 -41.25 2.42 36.11
C ASP A 136 -40.36 3.01 37.23
N VAL A 137 -39.04 2.87 37.10
CA VAL A 137 -38.08 3.44 38.04
C VAL A 137 -37.28 4.52 37.33
N PHE A 138 -37.67 5.78 37.57
CA PHE A 138 -36.80 6.93 37.29
C PHE A 138 -35.44 6.68 37.93
N GLN A 139 -34.37 6.70 37.12
CA GLN A 139 -33.00 6.72 37.62
C GLN A 139 -32.86 7.96 38.52
N ARG A 140 -32.83 7.74 39.84
CA ARG A 140 -32.90 8.78 40.88
C ARG A 140 -31.72 9.78 40.92
N SER A 141 -30.77 9.71 39.99
CA SER A 141 -29.75 10.73 39.87
C SER A 141 -29.12 10.75 38.48
N VAL A 142 -29.38 11.82 37.73
CA VAL A 142 -28.56 12.20 36.57
C VAL A 142 -27.49 13.14 37.09
N ARG A 143 -26.23 12.68 37.17
CA ARG A 143 -25.10 13.58 37.43
C ARG A 143 -24.68 14.20 36.10
N VAL A 144 -25.12 15.44 35.87
CA VAL A 144 -24.64 16.25 34.75
C VAL A 144 -23.27 16.81 35.15
N HIS A 145 -22.22 16.39 34.44
CA HIS A 145 -20.92 17.04 34.56
C HIS A 145 -20.93 18.29 33.66
N PRO A 146 -20.62 19.49 34.18
CA PRO A 146 -20.44 20.66 33.32
C PRO A 146 -19.27 20.40 32.37
N ALA A 147 -19.42 20.83 31.12
CA ALA A 147 -18.33 20.82 30.15
C ALA A 147 -17.13 21.58 30.73
N ARG A 148 -15.93 20.98 30.64
CA ARG A 148 -14.68 21.57 31.15
C ARG A 148 -14.51 22.99 30.62
N ARG A 149 -14.20 23.93 31.50
CA ARG A 149 -13.92 25.31 31.10
C ARG A 149 -12.55 25.34 30.43
N PRO A 150 -12.34 26.18 29.40
CA PRO A 150 -11.06 26.29 28.70
C PRO A 150 -9.90 26.80 29.58
N GLU A 151 -10.17 27.13 30.84
CA GLU A 151 -9.27 27.74 31.81
C GLU A 151 -8.57 26.69 32.71
N ASP A 152 -8.94 25.41 32.58
CA ASP A 152 -8.38 24.27 33.33
C ASP A 152 -7.05 23.72 32.75
N PHE A 153 -6.41 24.44 31.82
CA PHE A 153 -5.10 24.06 31.26
C PHE A 153 -4.04 25.13 31.57
N PRO A 154 -2.90 24.77 32.20
CA PRO A 154 -1.78 25.68 32.46
C PRO A 154 -0.98 26.03 31.20
#